data_AF-A0AB37H5W8-F1
#
_entry.id   AF-A0AB37H5W8-F1
#
_cell.length_a   1.000
_cell.length_b   1.000
_cell.length_c   1.000
_cell.angle_alpha   90.00
_cell.angle_beta   90.00
_cell.angle_gamma   90.00
#
_symmetry.space_group_name_H-M   'P 1'
#
loop_
_entity.id
_entity.type
_entity.pdbx_description
1 polymer ?
#
loop_
_entity_poly.entity_id
_entity_poly.type
_entity_poly.pdbx_seq_one_letter_code
_entity_poly.pdbx_strand_id
1 'polypeptide(L)' 'MILKEIGQGYSSKEIASKLYLSDGTVRNYTSTAIDKLAAENRFDAWKIAESKGWIL' A
#
# COMPACT_ATOMS: atom_id res chain seq x y z
N MET A 1 0.00 -0.99 -7.25
CA MET A 1 -1.35 -0.39 -7.17
C MET A 1 -1.63 0.16 -5.77
N ILE A 2 -1.87 -0.67 -4.75
CA ILE A 2 -2.13 -0.18 -3.37
C ILE A 2 -0.96 0.63 -2.80
N LEU A 3 0.28 0.12 -2.90
CA LEU A 3 1.46 0.87 -2.43
C LEU A 3 1.63 2.22 -3.16
N LYS A 4 1.28 2.30 -4.45
CA LYS A 4 1.31 3.56 -5.21
C LYS A 4 0.33 4.58 -4.63
N GLU A 5 -0.91 4.17 -4.38
CA GLU A 5 -1.91 5.05 -3.75
C GLU A 5 -1.54 5.42 -2.30
N ILE A 6 -0.84 4.54 -1.58
CA ILE A 6 -0.28 4.88 -0.26
C ILE A 6 0.73 6.03 -0.38
N GLY A 7 1.61 6.00 -1.37
CA GLY A 7 2.56 7.10 -1.64
C GLY A 7 1.89 8.43 -1.99
N GLN A 8 0.67 8.38 -2.54
CA GLN A 8 -0.15 9.56 -2.81
C GLN A 8 -0.90 10.08 -1.55
N GLY A 9 -0.75 9.42 -0.40
CA GLY A 9 -1.34 9.85 0.87
C GLY A 9 -2.78 9.41 1.13
N TYR A 10 -3.39 8.61 0.24
CA TYR A 10 -4.78 8.17 0.40
C TYR A 10 -4.97 7.23 1.58
N SER A 11 -6.07 7.33 2.32
CA SER A 11 -6.47 6.37 3.36
C SER A 11 -6.88 5.01 2.78
N SER A 12 -6.94 3.95 3.61
CA SER A 12 -7.40 2.63 3.16
C SER A 12 -8.81 2.65 2.54
N LYS A 13 -9.70 3.52 3.04
CA LYS A 13 -11.05 3.70 2.50
C LYS A 13 -11.05 4.36 1.12
N GLU A 14 -10.24 5.40 0.92
CA GLU A 14 -10.10 6.07 -0.37
C GLU A 14 -9.49 5.11 -1.41
N ILE A 15 -8.47 4.35 -1.03
CA ILE A 15 -7.86 3.32 -1.88
C ILE A 15 -8.89 2.24 -2.24
N ALA A 16 -9.68 1.78 -1.27
CA ALA A 16 -10.72 0.79 -1.49
C ALA A 16 -11.75 1.29 -2.51
N SER A 17 -12.20 2.54 -2.36
CA SER A 17 -13.13 3.16 -3.32
C SER A 17 -12.53 3.32 -4.71
N LYS A 18 -11.27 3.75 -4.82
CA LYS A 18 -10.58 3.95 -6.10
C LYS A 18 -10.33 2.65 -6.86
N LEU A 19 -10.01 1.58 -6.13
CA LEU A 19 -9.63 0.29 -6.70
C LEU A 19 -10.80 -0.69 -6.77
N TYR A 20 -12.01 -0.26 -6.41
CA TYR A 20 -13.21 -1.10 -6.33
C TYR A 20 -13.00 -2.36 -5.46
N LEU A 21 -12.32 -2.19 -4.34
CA LEU A 21 -12.03 -3.22 -3.35
C LEU A 21 -12.77 -2.94 -2.04
N SER A 22 -12.88 -3.96 -1.19
CA SER A 22 -13.29 -3.73 0.19
C SER A 22 -12.15 -3.08 1.00
N ASP A 23 -12.51 -2.26 1.99
CA ASP A 23 -11.57 -1.67 2.95
C ASP A 23 -10.77 -2.75 3.70
N GLY A 24 -11.40 -3.89 4.02
CA GLY A 24 -10.72 -5.06 4.59
C GLY A 24 -9.68 -5.67 3.65
N THR A 25 -9.98 -5.79 2.35
CA THR A 25 -9.04 -6.27 1.34
C THR A 25 -7.82 -5.34 1.24
N VAL A 26 -8.03 -4.03 1.23
CA VAL A 26 -6.92 -3.06 1.19
C VAL A 26 -6.05 -3.14 2.44
N ARG A 27 -6.66 -3.24 3.63
CA ARG A 27 -5.92 -3.43 4.89
C ARG A 27 -5.11 -4.72 4.88
N ASN A 28 -5.71 -5.83 4.42
CA ASN A 28 -5.02 -7.13 4.35
C ASN A 28 -3.80 -7.07 3.42
N TYR A 29 -3.96 -6.48 2.23
CA TYR A 29 -2.84 -6.28 1.31
C TYR A 29 -1.79 -5.31 1.86
N THR A 30 -2.20 -4.27 2.58
CA THR A 30 -1.28 -3.34 3.23
C THR A 30 -0.46 -4.05 4.32
N SER A 31 -1.10 -4.80 5.21
CA SER A 31 -0.40 -5.60 6.24
C SER A 31 0.54 -6.61 5.62
N THR A 32 0.07 -7.36 4.62
CA THR A 32 0.89 -8.35 3.91
C THR A 32 2.11 -7.70 3.24
N ALA A 33 1.94 -6.49 2.69
CA ALA A 33 3.06 -5.75 2.09
C ALA A 33 4.06 -5.28 3.15
N ILE A 34 3.59 -4.78 4.30
CA ILE A 34 4.45 -4.41 5.43
C ILE A 34 5.28 -5.61 5.88
N ASP A 35 4.63 -6.76 6.12
CA ASP A 35 5.30 -7.97 6.57
C ASP A 35 6.33 -8.49 5.55
N LYS A 36 5.95 -8.59 4.27
CA LYS A 36 6.82 -9.12 3.20
C LYS A 36 7.99 -8.20 2.87
N LEU A 37 7.83 -6.90 3.08
CA LEU A 37 8.88 -5.91 2.84
C LEU A 37 9.73 -5.66 4.08
N ALA A 38 9.38 -6.28 5.23
CA ALA A 38 9.95 -5.96 6.52
C ALA A 38 9.92 -4.44 6.81
N ALA A 39 8.83 -3.80 6.43
CA ALA A 39 8.63 -2.36 6.61
C ALA A 39 8.09 -2.06 8.01
N GLU A 40 8.35 -0.86 8.53
CA GLU A 40 7.80 -0.46 9.84
C GLU A 40 6.32 -0.04 9.75
N ASN A 41 5.93 0.50 8.60
CA ASN A 41 4.58 0.99 8.35
C ASN A 41 4.29 1.05 6.85
N ARG A 42 3.05 1.41 6.50
CA ARG A 42 2.58 1.47 5.10
C ARG A 42 3.36 2.45 4.21
N PHE A 43 3.82 3.58 4.76
CA PHE A 43 4.60 4.55 3.97
C PHE A 43 6.02 4.05 3.74
N ASP A 44 6.61 3.39 4.73
CA ASP A 44 7.90 2.73 4.58
C ASP A 44 7.83 1.59 3.54
N ALA A 45 6.77 0.78 3.58
CA ALA A 45 6.50 -0.24 2.56
C ALA A 45 6.41 0.36 1.14
N TRP A 46 5.78 1.53 0.98
CA TRP A 46 5.77 2.24 -0.29
C TRP A 46 7.18 2.69 -0.71
N LYS A 47 7.97 3.31 0.18
CA LYS A 47 9.35 3.75 -0.10
C LYS A 47 10.26 2.59 -0.50
N ILE A 48 10.15 1.44 0.17
CA ILE A 48 10.91 0.23 -0.19
C ILE A 48 10.53 -0.23 -1.60
N ALA A 49 9.24 -0.25 -1.94
CA ALA A 49 8.80 -0.66 -3.26
C ALA A 49 9.22 0.34 -4.36
N GLU A 50 9.19 1.64 -4.07
CA GLU A 50 9.63 2.71 -4.98
C GLU A 50 11.15 2.66 -5.21
N SER A 51 11.96 2.55 -4.15
CA SER A 51 13.43 2.46 -4.27
C SER A 51 13.91 1.23 -5.04
N LYS A 52 13.13 0.14 -5.03
CA LYS A 52 13.39 -1.07 -5.82
C LYS A 52 12.86 -0.99 -7.26
N GLY A 53 12.16 0.07 -7.65
CA GLY A 53 11.57 0.24 -8.97
C GLY A 53 10.41 -0.72 -9.26
N TRP A 54 9.77 -1.30 -8.24
CA TRP A 54 8.64 -2.24 -8.41
C TRP A 54 7.32 -1.54 -8.71
N ILE A 55 7.27 -0.26 -8.37
CA ILE A 55 6.15 0.64 -8.65
C ILE A 55 6.72 1.87 -9.33
N LEU A 56 5.95 2.39 -10.29
CA LEU A 56 6.23 3.60 -11.06
C LEU A 56 5.33 4.73 -10.60
#